data_AF-A0A4S3ZRR6-F1
#
_entry.id   AF-A0A4S3ZRR6-F1
#
_cell.length_a   1.000
_cell.length_b   1.000
_cell.length_c   1.000
_cell.angle_alpha   90.00
_cell.angle_beta   90.00
_cell.angle_gamma   90.00
#
_symmetry.space_group_name_H-M   'P 1'
#
loop_
_entity.id
_entity.type
_entity.pdbx_description
1 polymer ?
#
loop_
_entity_poly.entity_id
_entity_poly.type
_entity_poly.pdbx_seq_one_letter_code
_entity_poly.pdbx_strand_id
1 'polypeptide(L)'
;MNHLSFKSLATAILIGGLGTMAISAPAQAGGSISMNFSPSNGGDGDMISSGLQLYSLYRNFKDGNIEQLGRNNSAGLAQNGRRNLGIIRQQGSQHTATLEQDGNDNAYGIFQFGRRSDVNVRQYGNNQSGATFSYGW
;
A
#
# COMPACT_ATOMS: atom_id res chain seq x y z
N MET A 1 8.38 -48.21 -0.57
CA MET A 1 7.75 -47.06 -1.26
C MET A 1 7.87 -45.86 -0.34
N ASN A 2 8.69 -44.89 -0.74
CA ASN A 2 8.98 -43.64 0.00
C ASN A 2 7.83 -42.63 -0.17
N HIS A 3 7.48 -41.88 0.88
CA HIS A 3 7.76 -40.44 0.98
C HIS A 3 7.30 -39.85 2.35
N LEU A 4 8.30 -39.64 3.21
CA LEU A 4 8.54 -38.48 4.09
C LEU A 4 7.32 -37.68 4.61
N SER A 5 6.97 -37.91 5.87
CA SER A 5 6.17 -36.99 6.70
C SER A 5 6.99 -35.74 7.03
N PHE A 6 6.71 -34.61 6.37
CA PHE A 6 7.26 -33.30 6.75
C PHE A 6 6.57 -32.79 8.02
N LYS A 7 7.23 -32.98 9.17
CA LYS A 7 6.94 -32.25 10.41
C LYS A 7 7.49 -30.83 10.22
N SER A 8 6.63 -29.83 10.10
CA SER A 8 7.06 -28.43 10.02
C SER A 8 7.69 -28.00 11.35
N LEU A 9 9.01 -27.90 11.31
CA LEU A 9 9.86 -27.38 12.37
C LEU A 9 9.74 -25.85 12.38
N ALA A 10 9.11 -25.28 13.40
CA ALA A 10 9.15 -23.85 13.65
C ALA A 10 10.48 -23.52 14.36
N THR A 11 11.51 -23.17 13.58
CA THR A 11 12.77 -22.68 14.14
C THR A 11 12.60 -21.22 14.58
N ALA A 12 12.35 -21.00 15.86
CA ALA A 12 12.51 -19.70 16.49
C ALA A 12 14.00 -19.47 16.75
N ILE A 13 14.63 -18.55 16.02
CA ILE A 13 15.99 -18.09 16.34
C ILE A 13 15.87 -17.05 17.46
N LEU A 14 16.14 -17.48 18.70
CA LEU A 14 16.40 -16.61 19.85
C LEU A 14 17.92 -16.42 19.96
N ILE A 15 18.43 -15.32 19.39
CA ILE A 15 19.79 -14.87 19.70
C ILE A 15 19.65 -13.68 20.65
N GLY A 16 20.05 -13.90 21.90
CA GLY A 16 20.10 -12.87 22.92
C GLY A 16 21.22 -11.87 22.63
N GLY A 17 20.90 -10.58 22.83
CA GLY A 17 21.85 -9.48 22.78
C GLY A 17 21.89 -8.76 21.43
N LEU A 18 21.37 -7.52 21.42
CA LEU A 18 21.27 -6.55 20.32
C LEU A 18 20.04 -6.73 19.39
N GLY A 19 18.97 -6.01 19.72
CA GLY A 19 17.97 -5.52 18.76
C GLY A 19 17.26 -6.56 17.90
N THR A 20 16.54 -7.51 18.52
CA THR A 20 15.65 -8.40 17.79
C THR A 20 14.46 -7.61 17.24
N MET A 21 14.45 -7.33 15.93
CA MET A 21 13.20 -6.99 15.24
C MET A 21 12.32 -8.22 15.26
N ALA A 22 11.48 -8.33 16.29
CA ALA A 22 10.45 -9.35 16.39
C ALA A 22 9.40 -9.07 15.30
N ILE A 23 9.59 -9.63 14.11
CA ILE A 23 8.46 -9.88 13.20
C ILE A 23 7.71 -11.09 13.78
N SER A 24 6.96 -10.85 14.86
CA SER A 24 5.92 -11.76 15.30
C SER A 24 4.92 -11.88 14.15
N ALA A 25 5.08 -12.90 13.30
CA ALA A 25 4.08 -13.25 12.31
C ALA A 25 2.80 -13.60 13.09
N PRO A 26 1.69 -12.84 12.94
CA PRO A 26 0.46 -13.21 13.60
C PRO A 26 0.00 -14.54 13.01
N ALA A 27 -0.26 -15.50 13.88
CA ALA A 27 -0.80 -16.80 13.52
C ALA A 27 -2.27 -16.65 13.12
N GLN A 28 -2.53 -16.10 11.94
CA GLN A 28 -3.85 -16.05 11.32
C GLN A 28 -3.74 -16.37 9.83
N ALA A 29 -4.72 -17.12 9.32
CA ALA A 29 -4.83 -17.49 7.91
C ALA A 29 -4.88 -16.25 7.00
N GLY A 30 -3.72 -15.88 6.45
CA GLY A 30 -3.58 -14.82 5.45
C GLY A 30 -2.74 -13.65 5.97
N GLY A 31 -1.43 -13.68 5.74
CA GLY A 31 -0.52 -12.60 6.12
C GLY A 31 -0.52 -11.47 5.10
N SER A 32 -0.25 -10.24 5.54
CA SER A 32 0.03 -9.13 4.63
C SER A 32 1.25 -8.32 5.11
N ILE A 33 1.98 -7.78 4.15
CA ILE A 33 3.06 -6.83 4.37
C ILE A 33 2.72 -5.53 3.66
N SER A 34 2.94 -4.41 4.34
CA SER A 34 2.67 -3.07 3.79
C SER A 34 3.90 -2.20 3.97
N MET A 35 4.31 -1.54 2.89
CA MET A 35 5.40 -0.56 2.85
C MET A 35 4.80 0.79 2.49
N ASN A 36 4.90 1.75 3.41
CA ASN A 36 4.45 3.12 3.20
C ASN A 36 5.66 4.01 2.92
N PHE A 37 5.62 4.72 1.80
CA PHE A 37 6.60 5.71 1.38
C PHE A 37 5.91 7.07 1.37
N SER A 38 6.09 7.88 2.40
CA SER A 38 5.51 9.22 2.47
C SER A 38 6.58 10.20 2.93
N PRO A 39 7.43 10.71 2.01
CA PRO A 39 8.42 11.72 2.34
C PRO A 39 7.74 12.99 2.89
N SER A 40 8.24 13.47 4.03
CA SER A 40 7.72 14.67 4.72
C SER A 40 8.33 15.98 4.21
N ASN A 41 9.37 15.90 3.35
CA ASN A 41 10.14 17.05 2.87
C ASN A 41 10.03 17.17 1.34
N GLY A 42 9.92 18.40 0.85
CA GLY A 42 9.59 18.73 -0.55
C GLY A 42 10.46 18.03 -1.60
N GLY A 43 11.78 17.91 -1.38
CA GLY A 43 12.68 17.31 -2.38
C GLY A 43 12.44 15.82 -2.69
N ASP A 44 12.09 15.02 -1.70
CA ASP A 44 11.81 13.58 -1.91
C ASP A 44 10.34 13.34 -2.28
N GLY A 45 9.44 14.22 -1.83
CA GLY A 45 8.03 14.23 -2.23
C GLY A 45 7.85 14.48 -3.72
N ASP A 46 8.71 15.32 -4.30
CA ASP A 46 8.68 15.67 -5.72
C ASP A 46 8.89 14.45 -6.63
N MET A 47 9.73 13.49 -6.25
CA MET A 47 9.97 12.29 -7.06
C MET A 47 8.77 11.35 -7.07
N ILE A 48 8.11 11.16 -5.94
CA ILE A 48 6.90 10.32 -5.85
C ILE A 48 5.75 10.99 -6.61
N SER A 49 5.53 12.29 -6.40
CA SER A 49 4.54 13.07 -7.14
C SER A 49 4.77 12.97 -8.65
N SER A 50 6.01 13.18 -9.10
CA SER A 50 6.39 13.07 -10.52
C SER A 50 6.12 11.67 -11.08
N GLY A 51 6.44 10.63 -10.31
CA GLY A 51 6.18 9.25 -10.70
C GLY A 51 4.69 8.96 -10.84
N LEU A 52 3.87 9.43 -9.90
CA LEU A 52 2.41 9.30 -9.95
C LEU A 52 1.80 10.12 -11.10
N GLN A 53 2.34 11.33 -11.35
CA GLN A 53 1.92 12.18 -12.46
C GLN A 53 2.25 11.54 -13.82
N LEU A 54 3.43 10.93 -13.96
CA LEU A 54 3.79 10.19 -15.16
C LEU A 54 2.89 8.96 -15.33
N TYR A 55 2.59 8.26 -14.23
CA TYR A 55 1.68 7.13 -14.25
C TYR A 55 0.26 7.54 -14.67
N SER A 56 -0.23 8.69 -14.19
CA SER A 56 -1.54 9.23 -14.57
C SER A 56 -1.59 9.64 -16.04
N LEU A 57 -0.51 10.22 -16.58
CA LEU A 57 -0.37 10.50 -18.01
C LEU A 57 -0.37 9.22 -18.85
N TYR A 58 0.41 8.21 -18.45
CA TYR A 58 0.47 6.92 -19.15
C TYR A 58 -0.88 6.20 -19.17
N ARG A 59 -1.67 6.32 -18.09
CA ARG A 59 -3.00 5.72 -17.94
C ARG A 59 -4.15 6.65 -18.36
N ASN A 60 -3.84 7.88 -18.78
CA ASN A 60 -4.78 8.91 -19.23
C ASN A 60 -5.85 9.35 -18.20
N PHE A 61 -5.43 9.69 -16.98
CA PHE A 61 -6.28 10.34 -15.96
C PHE A 61 -5.54 11.52 -15.30
N LYS A 62 -6.26 12.47 -14.70
CA LYS A 62 -5.67 13.74 -14.24
C LYS A 62 -5.82 14.04 -12.75
N ASP A 63 -6.87 13.55 -12.09
CA ASP A 63 -7.17 13.91 -10.69
C ASP A 63 -7.26 12.67 -9.79
N GLY A 64 -7.93 11.62 -10.26
CA GLY A 64 -8.18 10.43 -9.49
C GLY A 64 -8.37 9.21 -10.36
N ASN A 65 -7.90 8.05 -9.89
CA ASN A 65 -8.20 6.77 -10.53
C ASN A 65 -8.28 5.65 -9.51
N ILE A 66 -9.31 4.83 -9.64
CA ILE A 66 -9.46 3.57 -8.89
C ILE A 66 -9.51 2.42 -9.92
N GLU A 67 -8.54 1.52 -9.85
CA GLU A 67 -8.48 0.31 -10.69
C GLU A 67 -8.56 -0.93 -9.78
N GLN A 68 -9.62 -1.73 -9.93
CA GLN A 68 -9.81 -2.96 -9.17
C GLN A 68 -9.82 -4.17 -10.11
N LEU A 69 -8.78 -5.00 -10.02
CA LEU A 69 -8.57 -6.20 -10.82
C LEU A 69 -8.71 -7.43 -9.92
N GLY A 70 -9.89 -8.04 -9.90
CA GLY A 70 -10.14 -9.29 -9.17
C GLY A 70 -11.53 -9.34 -8.54
N ARG A 71 -11.65 -9.90 -7.33
CA ARG A 71 -12.97 -10.19 -6.72
C ARG A 71 -13.06 -9.71 -5.28
N ASN A 72 -14.21 -9.16 -4.90
CA ASN A 72 -14.50 -8.70 -3.53
C ASN A 72 -13.53 -7.64 -3.02
N ASN A 73 -13.04 -6.76 -3.90
CA ASN A 73 -12.24 -5.62 -3.48
C ASN A 73 -13.15 -4.40 -3.24
N SER A 74 -12.78 -3.53 -2.31
CA SER A 74 -13.44 -2.26 -2.03
C SER A 74 -12.41 -1.13 -2.04
N ALA A 75 -12.73 -0.02 -2.70
CA ALA A 75 -11.86 1.14 -2.79
C ALA A 75 -12.69 2.43 -2.75
N GLY A 76 -12.20 3.42 -2.00
CA GLY A 76 -12.77 4.76 -1.95
C GLY A 76 -11.69 5.82 -2.10
N LEU A 77 -11.94 6.81 -2.95
CA LEU A 77 -11.10 8.00 -3.12
C LEU A 77 -11.96 9.24 -2.86
N ALA A 78 -11.57 10.02 -1.87
CA ALA A 78 -12.18 11.30 -1.55
C ALA A 78 -11.11 12.40 -1.62
N GLN A 79 -11.38 13.45 -2.37
CA GLN A 79 -10.46 14.56 -2.55
C GLN A 79 -11.22 15.87 -2.31
N ASN A 80 -10.75 16.66 -1.36
CA ASN A 80 -11.23 17.99 -1.07
C ASN A 80 -10.08 18.99 -1.32
N GLY A 81 -10.28 19.91 -2.27
CA GLY A 81 -9.28 20.88 -2.73
C GLY A 81 -8.97 20.77 -4.21
N ARG A 82 -7.80 21.25 -4.65
CA ARG A 82 -7.42 21.37 -6.08
C ARG A 82 -6.10 20.70 -6.39
N ARG A 83 -5.98 20.20 -7.63
CA ARG A 83 -4.75 19.57 -8.18
C ARG A 83 -4.24 18.40 -7.34
N ASN A 84 -5.15 17.70 -6.67
CA ASN A 84 -4.82 16.46 -5.98
C ASN A 84 -4.78 15.32 -6.99
N LEU A 85 -3.83 14.41 -6.83
CA LEU A 85 -3.70 13.18 -7.60
C LEU A 85 -3.85 11.97 -6.68
N GLY A 86 -4.95 11.25 -6.82
CA GLY A 86 -5.24 10.05 -6.02
C GLY A 86 -5.26 8.79 -6.89
N ILE A 87 -4.48 7.79 -6.54
CA ILE A 87 -4.40 6.53 -7.30
C ILE A 87 -4.65 5.37 -6.36
N ILE A 88 -5.61 4.52 -6.67
CA ILE A 88 -5.84 3.27 -5.97
C ILE A 88 -5.83 2.15 -7.01
N ARG A 89 -4.94 1.18 -6.83
CA ARG A 89 -4.85 -0.01 -7.67
C ARG A 89 -4.85 -1.26 -6.80
N GLN A 90 -5.86 -2.09 -6.99
CA GLN A 90 -6.03 -3.35 -6.25
C GLN A 90 -6.01 -4.51 -7.23
N GLN A 91 -5.07 -5.44 -7.08
CA GLN A 91 -4.98 -6.63 -7.93
C GLN A 91 -4.98 -7.89 -7.08
N GLY A 92 -6.13 -8.58 -7.02
CA GLY A 92 -6.31 -9.68 -6.09
C GLY A 92 -7.73 -9.81 -5.55
N SER A 93 -7.88 -10.34 -4.34
CA SER A 93 -9.18 -10.46 -3.70
C SER A 93 -9.24 -10.00 -2.26
N GLN A 94 -10.40 -9.50 -1.83
CA GLN A 94 -10.65 -9.05 -0.46
C GLN A 94 -9.72 -7.90 -0.02
N HIS A 95 -9.36 -7.02 -0.94
CA HIS A 95 -8.65 -5.79 -0.61
C HIS A 95 -9.62 -4.68 -0.22
N THR A 96 -9.24 -3.87 0.76
CA THR A 96 -9.93 -2.62 1.11
C THR A 96 -8.93 -1.47 1.05
N ALA A 97 -9.28 -0.40 0.35
CA ALA A 97 -8.49 0.83 0.30
C ALA A 97 -9.36 2.07 0.52
N THR A 98 -8.85 3.03 1.26
CA THR A 98 -9.43 4.38 1.33
C THR A 98 -8.31 5.40 1.24
N LEU A 99 -8.45 6.36 0.33
CA LEU A 99 -7.59 7.51 0.22
C LEU A 99 -8.43 8.78 0.38
N GLU A 100 -8.12 9.57 1.39
CA GLU A 100 -8.72 10.87 1.66
C GLU A 100 -7.65 11.96 1.55
N GLN A 101 -7.86 12.95 0.71
CA GLN A 101 -6.93 14.08 0.55
C GLN A 101 -7.68 15.38 0.82
N ASP A 102 -7.30 16.10 1.86
CA ASP A 102 -7.85 17.40 2.22
C ASP A 102 -6.76 18.48 2.16
N GLY A 103 -6.85 19.33 1.14
CA GLY A 103 -5.87 20.34 0.77
C GLY A 103 -5.55 20.32 -0.73
N ASN A 104 -4.45 20.93 -1.14
CA ASN A 104 -4.11 21.15 -2.55
C ASN A 104 -2.76 20.53 -2.93
N ASP A 105 -2.59 20.18 -4.20
CA ASP A 105 -1.32 19.69 -4.74
C ASP A 105 -0.82 18.40 -4.06
N ASN A 106 -1.73 17.59 -3.50
CA ASN A 106 -1.39 16.32 -2.86
C ASN A 106 -1.36 15.17 -3.87
N ALA A 107 -0.37 14.29 -3.81
CA ALA A 107 -0.25 13.14 -4.72
C ALA A 107 -0.06 11.83 -3.94
N TYR A 108 -1.00 10.89 -4.01
CA TYR A 108 -0.85 9.63 -3.30
C TYR A 108 -1.30 8.40 -4.09
N GLY A 109 -0.50 7.34 -4.03
CA GLY A 109 -0.79 6.06 -4.68
C GLY A 109 -0.91 4.89 -3.70
N ILE A 110 -2.02 4.17 -3.73
CA ILE A 110 -2.22 2.90 -3.01
C ILE A 110 -2.15 1.75 -4.02
N PHE A 111 -1.24 0.81 -3.82
CA PHE A 111 -1.05 -0.36 -4.66
C PHE A 111 -1.14 -1.62 -3.81
N GLN A 112 -2.24 -2.36 -3.93
CA GLN A 112 -2.49 -3.60 -3.17
C GLN A 112 -2.48 -4.81 -4.11
N PHE A 113 -1.81 -5.87 -3.68
CA PHE A 113 -1.66 -7.11 -4.44
C PHE A 113 -1.97 -8.34 -3.58
N GLY A 114 -2.46 -9.40 -4.21
CA GLY A 114 -2.64 -10.71 -3.58
C GLY A 114 -4.00 -10.87 -2.90
N ARG A 115 -4.04 -11.04 -1.57
CA ARG A 115 -5.30 -11.23 -0.82
C ARG A 115 -5.30 -10.47 0.51
N ARG A 116 -6.48 -10.02 0.96
CA ARG A 116 -6.70 -9.49 2.33
C ARG A 116 -5.71 -8.41 2.76
N SER A 117 -5.67 -7.31 2.02
CA SER A 117 -4.93 -6.11 2.42
C SER A 117 -5.91 -5.00 2.74
N ASP A 118 -5.65 -4.27 3.83
CA ASP A 118 -6.41 -3.10 4.25
C ASP A 118 -5.45 -1.90 4.33
N VAL A 119 -5.74 -0.85 3.56
CA VAL A 119 -4.92 0.37 3.52
C VAL A 119 -5.84 1.58 3.64
N ASN A 120 -5.64 2.38 4.69
CA ASN A 120 -6.33 3.65 4.87
C ASN A 120 -5.28 4.77 4.94
N VAL A 121 -5.39 5.74 4.05
CA VAL A 121 -4.48 6.88 3.97
C VAL A 121 -5.31 8.16 4.02
N ARG A 122 -4.88 9.08 4.88
CA ARG A 122 -5.37 10.46 4.91
C ARG A 122 -4.22 11.43 4.79
N GLN A 123 -4.36 12.38 3.88
CA GLN A 123 -3.44 13.49 3.69
C GLN A 123 -4.15 14.78 4.06
N TYR A 124 -3.61 15.49 5.06
CA TYR A 124 -4.09 16.81 5.48
C TYR A 124 -2.99 17.84 5.24
N GLY A 125 -3.30 18.87 4.47
CA GLY A 125 -2.36 19.92 4.09
C GLY A 125 -2.10 19.96 2.59
N ASN A 126 -1.08 20.70 2.17
CA ASN A 126 -0.75 20.85 0.75
C ASN A 126 0.59 20.19 0.41
N ASN A 127 0.80 19.85 -0.86
CA ASN A 127 2.07 19.32 -1.38
C ASN A 127 2.55 18.01 -0.74
N GLN A 128 1.62 17.20 -0.21
CA GLN A 128 1.97 15.93 0.39
C GLN A 128 2.02 14.84 -0.67
N SER A 129 3.13 14.11 -0.72
CA SER A 129 3.31 13.04 -1.69
C SER A 129 3.66 11.71 -1.03
N GLY A 130 3.10 10.62 -1.54
CA GLY A 130 3.42 9.30 -1.02
C GLY A 130 2.85 8.13 -1.81
N ALA A 131 3.28 6.93 -1.47
CA ALA A 131 2.76 5.70 -2.01
C ALA A 131 2.78 4.60 -0.96
N THR A 132 1.72 3.81 -0.88
CA THR A 132 1.68 2.58 -0.10
C THR A 132 1.62 1.38 -1.03
N PHE A 133 2.51 0.43 -0.81
CA PHE A 133 2.50 -0.87 -1.45
C PHE A 133 2.15 -1.93 -0.41
N SER A 134 1.15 -2.76 -0.68
CA SER A 134 0.78 -3.86 0.19
C SER A 134 0.62 -5.15 -0.58
N TYR A 135 1.09 -6.24 0.02
CA TYR A 135 1.00 -7.58 -0.54
C TYR A 135 0.52 -8.55 0.54
N GLY A 136 -0.53 -9.31 0.26
CA GLY A 136 -1.00 -10.38 1.14
C GLY A 136 -1.20 -11.72 0.43
N TRP A 137 -1.13 -12.84 1.16
CA TRP A 137 -1.18 -14.20 0.61
C TRP A 137 -2.12 -15.11 1.37
#